data_AF-G7JMZ8-F1
#
_entry.id   AF-G7JMZ8-F1
#
_cell.length_a   1.000
_cell.length_b   1.000
_cell.length_c   1.000
_cell.angle_alpha   90.00
_cell.angle_beta   90.00
_cell.angle_gamma   90.00
#
_symmetry.space_group_name_H-M   'P 1'
#
loop_
_entity.id
_entity.type
_entity.pdbx_description
1 polymer ?
#
loop_
_entity_poly.entity_id
_entity_poly.type
_entity_poly.pdbx_seq_one_letter_code
_entity_poly.pdbx_strand_id
1 'polypeptide(L)'
;MQNNLTRYKLVQTHTAKAFADELGIPFLETSAKDSINVEQAFLTMAAEIKNKMGSQLTGSKSAESVQMKGKPIPQNKNCCG
;
A
#
# COMPACT_ATOMS: atom_id res chain seq x y z
N MET A 1 -21.23 -26.98 6.68
CA MET A 1 -20.47 -25.85 6.12
C MET A 1 -18.99 -26.12 6.33
N GLN A 2 -18.19 -26.31 5.27
CA GLN A 2 -16.72 -26.32 5.39
C GLN A 2 -16.13 -25.74 4.10
N ASN A 3 -16.04 -24.41 4.03
CA ASN A 3 -15.46 -23.72 2.88
C ASN A 3 -13.93 -23.82 2.94
N ASN A 4 -13.38 -24.97 2.55
CA ASN A 4 -11.95 -25.18 2.36
C ASN A 4 -11.48 -24.39 1.13
N LEU A 5 -10.91 -23.20 1.34
CA LEU A 5 -10.33 -22.36 0.27
C LEU A 5 -9.19 -23.07 -0.47
N THR A 6 -8.61 -24.11 0.12
CA THR A 6 -7.70 -25.06 -0.53
C THR A 6 -8.30 -25.74 -1.77
N ARG A 7 -9.63 -25.91 -1.83
CA ARG A 7 -10.33 -26.45 -3.01
C ARG A 7 -10.53 -25.42 -4.14
N TYR A 8 -10.54 -24.13 -3.84
CA TYR A 8 -10.72 -23.04 -4.83
C TYR A 8 -9.41 -22.37 -5.23
N LYS A 9 -8.29 -22.88 -4.70
CA LYS A 9 -6.96 -22.43 -5.08
C LYS A 9 -6.64 -22.92 -6.49
N LEU A 10 -6.94 -22.08 -7.48
CA LEU A 10 -6.70 -22.35 -8.90
C LEU A 10 -5.21 -22.26 -9.28
N VAL A 11 -4.42 -21.56 -8.45
CA VAL A 11 -2.98 -21.38 -8.67
C VAL A 11 -2.22 -22.09 -7.56
N GLN A 12 -1.33 -23.00 -7.93
CA GLN A 12 -0.47 -23.68 -6.96
C GLN A 12 0.58 -22.71 -6.41
N THR A 13 0.91 -22.83 -5.12
CA THR A 13 1.94 -21.98 -4.49
C THR A 13 3.26 -22.03 -5.24
N HIS A 14 3.64 -23.23 -5.70
CA HIS A 14 4.89 -23.45 -6.42
C HIS A 14 4.94 -22.65 -7.74
N THR A 15 3.85 -22.68 -8.52
CA THR A 15 3.74 -21.93 -9.77
C THR A 15 3.77 -20.43 -9.52
N ALA A 16 3.03 -19.95 -8.52
CA ALA A 16 3.01 -18.54 -8.18
C ALA A 16 4.36 -18.04 -7.67
N LYS A 17 5.08 -18.86 -6.88
CA LYS A 17 6.42 -18.56 -6.41
C LYS A 17 7.43 -18.51 -7.56
N ALA A 18 7.43 -19.51 -8.45
CA ALA A 18 8.31 -19.51 -9.61
C ALA A 18 8.10 -18.29 -10.52
N PHE A 19 6.84 -17.87 -10.70
CA PHE A 19 6.50 -16.66 -11.46
C PHE A 19 6.99 -15.38 -10.78
N ALA A 20 6.86 -15.30 -9.45
CA ALA A 20 7.38 -14.17 -8.69
C ALA A 20 8.92 -14.11 -8.73
N ASP A 21 9.58 -15.26 -8.63
CA ASP A 21 11.04 -15.39 -8.75
C ASP A 21 11.52 -14.95 -10.15
N GLU A 22 10.79 -15.30 -11.22
CA GLU A 22 11.08 -14.84 -12.60
C GLU A 22 10.98 -13.32 -12.75
N LEU A 23 9.97 -12.71 -12.13
CA LEU A 23 9.79 -11.26 -12.12
C LEU A 23 10.71 -10.53 -11.13
N GLY A 24 11.46 -11.27 -10.30
CA GLY A 24 12.29 -10.72 -9.23
C GLY A 24 11.47 -9.99 -8.16
N ILE A 25 10.20 -10.37 -7.98
CA ILE A 25 9.31 -9.79 -6.98
C ILE A 25 9.14 -10.75 -5.78
N PRO A 26 9.09 -10.23 -4.56
CA PRO A 26 8.85 -11.04 -3.38
C PRO A 26 7.45 -11.67 -3.41
N PHE A 27 7.37 -12.93 -2.99
CA PHE A 27 6.14 -13.72 -2.93
C PHE A 27 5.68 -13.96 -1.50
N LEU A 28 4.40 -13.72 -1.23
CA LEU A 28 3.77 -14.00 0.07
C LEU A 28 2.30 -14.40 -0.09
N GLU A 29 1.94 -15.63 0.28
CA GLU A 29 0.53 -16.05 0.40
C GLU A 29 -0.07 -15.52 1.70
N THR A 30 -1.19 -14.80 1.59
CA THR A 30 -1.92 -14.26 2.74
C THR A 30 -3.38 -14.72 2.71
N SER A 31 -3.97 -14.95 3.89
CA SER A 31 -5.42 -15.13 4.03
C SER A 31 -5.96 -13.99 4.88
N ALA A 32 -6.62 -13.02 4.24
CA ALA A 32 -7.32 -11.97 4.98
C ALA A 32 -8.45 -12.54 5.87
N LYS A 33 -9.08 -13.64 5.40
CA LYS A 33 -10.16 -14.32 6.12
C LYS A 33 -9.68 -14.98 7.41
N ASP A 34 -8.52 -15.64 7.35
CA ASP A 34 -7.98 -16.41 8.48
C ASP A 34 -6.83 -15.67 9.19
N SER A 35 -6.60 -14.40 8.81
CA SER A 35 -5.51 -13.54 9.30
C SER A 35 -4.11 -14.15 9.17
N ILE A 36 -3.90 -15.01 8.18
CA ILE A 36 -2.61 -15.68 7.94
C ILE A 36 -1.70 -14.75 7.14
N ASN A 37 -0.49 -14.52 7.65
CA ASN A 37 0.60 -13.76 7.02
C ASN A 37 0.27 -12.29 6.67
N VAL A 38 -0.86 -11.75 7.15
CA VAL A 38 -1.29 -10.37 6.87
C VAL A 38 -0.30 -9.37 7.48
N GLU A 39 0.07 -9.54 8.75
CA GLU A 39 1.04 -8.66 9.43
C GLU A 39 2.41 -8.72 8.76
N GLN A 40 2.90 -9.92 8.43
CA GLN A 40 4.17 -10.09 7.73
C GLN A 40 4.16 -9.44 6.35
N ALA A 41 3.02 -9.40 5.66
CA ALA A 41 2.88 -8.70 4.39
C ALA A 41 3.06 -7.19 4.54
N PHE A 42 2.42 -6.61 5.55
CA PHE A 42 2.57 -5.18 5.84
C PHE A 42 4.00 -4.83 6.26
N LEU A 43 4.62 -5.65 7.11
CA LEU A 43 6.00 -5.42 7.55
C LEU A 43 7.00 -5.54 6.40
N THR A 44 6.85 -6.57 5.55
CA THR A 44 7.72 -6.77 4.38
C THR A 44 7.59 -5.60 3.41
N MET A 45 6.35 -5.18 3.10
CA MET A 45 6.10 -4.04 2.22
C MET A 45 6.68 -2.74 2.79
N ALA A 46 6.48 -2.47 4.08
CA ALA A 46 7.04 -1.29 4.73
C ALA A 46 8.57 -1.30 4.72
N ALA A 47 9.20 -2.46 4.97
CA ALA A 47 10.64 -2.63 4.91
C ALA A 47 11.18 -2.39 3.50
N GLU A 48 10.52 -2.91 2.46
CA GLU A 48 10.90 -2.69 1.07
C GLU A 48 10.76 -1.24 0.64
N ILE A 49 9.66 -0.59 1.01
CA ILE A 49 9.45 0.83 0.77
C ILE A 49 10.55 1.64 1.47
N LYS A 50 10.89 1.33 2.73
CA LYS A 50 12.00 1.97 3.45
C LYS A 50 13.34 1.74 2.76
N ASN A 51 13.64 0.53 2.31
CA ASN A 51 14.90 0.19 1.65
C ASN A 51 15.04 0.91 0.29
N LYS A 52 13.95 0.98 -0.49
CA LYS A 52 13.92 1.74 -1.75
C LYS A 52 14.03 3.25 -1.50
N MET A 53 13.31 3.78 -0.50
CA MET A 53 13.33 5.22 -0.17
C MET A 53 14.58 5.67 0.58
N GLY A 54 15.31 4.75 1.23
CA GLY A 54 16.58 5.03 1.91
C GLY A 54 17.66 5.59 0.98
N SER A 55 17.55 5.34 -0.34
CA SER A 55 18.43 5.94 -1.35
C SER A 55 18.00 7.34 -1.80
N GLN A 56 16.78 7.82 -1.50
CA GLN A 56 16.27 9.07 -2.11
C GLN A 56 15.57 10.05 -1.15
N LEU A 57 15.25 9.71 0.10
CA LEU A 57 14.50 10.63 0.96
C LEU A 57 15.10 10.76 2.37
N THR A 58 16.22 11.48 2.44
CA THR A 58 16.51 12.31 3.62
C THR A 58 15.52 13.48 3.63
N GLY A 59 14.36 13.26 4.23
CA GLY A 59 13.50 14.29 4.79
C GLY A 59 13.24 15.55 3.95
N SER A 60 12.47 15.44 2.87
CA SER A 60 11.79 16.61 2.28
C SER A 60 10.31 16.57 2.65
N LYS A 61 10.02 16.89 3.91
CA LYS A 61 8.69 17.41 4.30
C LYS A 61 8.57 18.84 3.75
N SER A 62 8.42 18.95 2.44
CA SER A 62 7.99 20.17 1.78
C SER A 62 7.31 19.82 0.46
N ALA A 63 6.41 18.83 0.49
CA ALA A 63 5.25 18.94 -0.38
C ALA A 63 4.44 20.08 0.24
N GLU A 64 4.46 21.25 -0.39
CA GLU A 64 3.67 22.41 -0.05
C GLU A 64 2.19 22.08 -0.25
N SER A 65 1.65 21.28 0.69
CA SER A 65 0.26 20.93 0.75
C SER A 65 -0.46 22.16 1.28
N VAL A 66 -1.09 22.89 0.36
CA VAL A 66 -1.98 24.00 0.71
C VAL A 66 -3.12 23.39 1.55
N GLN A 67 -3.04 23.56 2.86
CA GLN A 67 -4.12 23.17 3.77
C GLN A 67 -5.27 24.15 3.54
N MET A 68 -6.20 23.79 2.67
CA MET A 68 -7.45 24.50 2.39
C MET A 68 -8.41 24.39 3.59
N LYS A 69 -7.98 24.86 4.76
CA LYS A 69 -8.86 25.13 5.90
C LYS A 69 -9.56 26.43 5.58
N GLY A 70 -10.64 26.35 4.81
CA GLY A 70 -11.46 27.51 4.43
C GLY A 70 -11.91 28.26 5.69
N LYS A 71 -11.43 29.49 5.86
CA LYS A 71 -12.07 30.44 6.76
C LYS A 71 -13.23 31.08 5.98
N PRO A 72 -14.44 31.17 6.56
CA PRO A 72 -15.55 31.84 5.89
C PRO A 72 -15.15 33.30 5.63
N ILE A 73 -15.17 33.68 4.35
CA ILE A 73 -14.91 35.04 3.90
C ILE A 73 -16.12 35.88 4.32
N PRO A 74 -15.99 36.95 5.12
CA PRO A 74 -17.09 37.88 5.33
C PRO A 74 -17.44 38.49 3.96
N GLN A 75 -18.68 38.29 3.53
CA GLN A 75 -19.19 38.80 2.26
C GLN A 75 -19.30 40.32 2.32
N ASN A 76 -18.19 41.04 2.13
CA ASN A 76 -18.27 42.44 1.75
C ASN A 76 -18.35 42.50 0.22
N LYS A 77 -19.48 42.97 -0.28
CA LYS A 77 -19.70 43.23 -1.71
C LYS A 77 -18.62 44.19 -2.18
N ASN A 78 -18.12 43.94 -3.39
CA ASN A 78 -17.07 44.69 -4.10
C ASN A 78 -15.65 44.15 -3.91
N CYS A 79 -15.27 43.12 -4.68
CA CYS A 79 -14.06 43.16 -5.53
C CYS A 79 -13.93 41.86 -6.35
N CYS A 80 -14.22 41.94 -7.64
CA CYS A 80 -13.63 41.20 -8.76
C CYS A 80 -14.05 41.99 -10.00
N GLY A 81 -13.20 42.93 -10.40
CA GLY A 81 -13.28 43.62 -11.69
C GLY A 81 -12.46 42.87 -12.72
#